data_AF-H2XUL3-F1
#
_entry.id   AF-H2XUL3-F1
#
_cell.length_a   1.000
_cell.length_b   1.000
_cell.length_c   1.000
_cell.angle_alpha   90.00
_cell.angle_beta   90.00
_cell.angle_gamma   90.00
#
_symmetry.space_group_name_H-M   'P 1'
#
loop_
_entity.id
_entity.type
_entity.pdbx_description
1 polymer ?
#
loop_
_entity_poly.entity_id
_entity_poly.type
_entity_poly.pdbx_seq_one_letter_code
_entity_poly.pdbx_strand_id
1 'polypeptide(L)'
;MGKKDKEDEANESTGAHHLMYGLNDVPPWYLCITFGLQHLLLSVGGIVGMPLLLAPKLCMGNDDIGNQGRAYVIGTLFVVSGISTIIQTTFGNRLPILQGSSFAFFAPILSSLALPHNKCPDPLPPGSFNSTTTLYNDTDGSIVDGEELWMRRVRETQGSMAVAALFEVILGMTGTVGLMMRLIGPVTIAPTIALIGLDLFASAPFHASTNWATAIFTSTALIVSS
;
A
#
# COMPACT_ATOMS: atom_id res chain seq x y z
N MET A 1 17.35 35.89 28.04
CA MET A 1 15.93 35.60 28.30
C MET A 1 15.17 35.73 26.99
N GLY A 2 14.48 34.67 26.55
CA GLY A 2 14.10 34.39 25.16
C GLY A 2 12.84 35.06 24.59
N LYS A 3 12.76 34.94 23.25
CA LYS A 3 11.71 35.24 22.25
C LYS A 3 10.27 34.88 22.70
N LYS A 4 9.20 35.64 22.39
CA LYS A 4 8.47 35.85 21.08
C LYS A 4 8.01 34.50 20.50
N ASP A 5 6.71 34.19 20.37
CA ASP A 5 5.72 34.58 19.33
C ASP A 5 4.30 34.18 19.86
N LYS A 6 3.21 34.97 19.85
CA LYS A 6 2.28 35.49 18.80
C LYS A 6 1.59 34.44 17.92
N GLU A 7 0.27 34.64 17.75
CA GLU A 7 -0.75 33.88 16.95
C GLU A 7 -1.43 32.78 17.81
N ASP A 8 -2.72 32.85 18.16
CA ASP A 8 -3.87 32.72 17.27
C ASP A 8 -5.15 33.42 17.82
N GLU A 9 -5.67 34.41 17.10
CA GLU A 9 -7.10 34.77 17.13
C GLU A 9 -7.55 35.05 15.69
N ALA A 10 -8.43 34.19 15.15
CA ALA A 10 -9.41 34.55 14.14
C ALA A 10 -10.57 33.55 14.21
N ASN A 11 -11.55 33.91 15.02
CA ASN A 11 -12.86 33.31 15.14
C ASN A 11 -13.70 33.65 13.89
N GLU A 12 -14.23 32.65 13.19
CA GLU A 12 -15.50 32.80 12.48
C GLU A 12 -16.36 31.56 12.76
N SER A 13 -17.37 31.79 13.59
CA SER A 13 -18.46 30.88 13.91
C SER A 13 -19.54 31.02 12.84
N THR A 14 -20.16 29.91 12.44
CA THR A 14 -21.63 29.70 12.40
C THR A 14 -22.00 28.57 11.43
N GLY A 15 -22.50 27.46 11.97
CA GLY A 15 -23.05 26.35 11.22
C GLY A 15 -22.94 25.07 12.03
N ALA A 16 -23.93 24.80 12.88
CA ALA A 16 -24.01 23.61 13.71
C ALA A 16 -24.02 22.33 12.85
N HIS A 17 -22.86 21.81 12.49
CA HIS A 17 -22.70 20.39 12.17
C HIS A 17 -22.47 19.67 13.50
N HIS A 18 -23.56 19.15 14.06
CA HIS A 18 -23.51 18.18 15.16
C HIS A 18 -22.74 16.95 14.66
N LEU A 19 -21.43 16.88 14.93
CA LEU A 19 -20.72 15.60 14.82
C LEU A 19 -21.35 14.67 15.87
N MET A 20 -21.97 13.58 15.41
CA MET A 20 -22.51 12.53 16.28
C MET A 20 -21.41 11.83 17.11
N TYR A 21 -20.13 12.09 16.82
CA TYR A 21 -18.98 11.53 17.53
C TYR A 21 -17.79 12.51 17.52
N GLY A 22 -17.32 12.95 18.69
CA GLY A 22 -16.08 13.73 18.81
C GLY A 22 -14.82 12.87 18.71
N LEU A 23 -13.67 13.45 18.36
CA LEU A 23 -12.37 12.75 18.26
C LEU A 23 -11.91 12.09 19.58
N ASN A 24 -12.46 12.57 20.71
CA ASN A 24 -12.18 12.10 22.08
C ASN A 24 -13.36 11.36 22.74
N ASP A 25 -14.50 11.22 22.05
CA ASP A 25 -15.57 10.37 22.56
C ASP A 25 -15.16 8.91 22.43
N VAL A 26 -15.64 8.04 23.32
CA VAL A 26 -15.28 6.61 23.33
C VAL A 26 -16.51 5.80 22.97
N PRO A 27 -16.63 5.28 21.72
CA PRO A 27 -17.86 4.64 21.27
C PRO A 27 -18.21 3.47 22.17
N PRO A 28 -19.51 3.16 22.33
CA PRO A 28 -19.93 1.87 22.86
C PRO A 28 -19.09 0.76 22.22
N TRP A 29 -18.57 -0.15 23.04
CA TRP A 29 -17.55 -1.11 22.62
C TRP A 29 -17.96 -1.94 21.38
N TYR A 30 -19.26 -2.19 21.21
CA TYR A 30 -19.84 -2.88 20.05
C TYR A 30 -19.67 -2.10 18.74
N LEU A 31 -19.86 -0.77 18.77
CA LEU A 31 -19.70 0.12 17.61
C LEU A 31 -18.23 0.24 17.22
N CYS A 32 -17.33 0.29 18.20
CA CYS A 32 -15.89 0.30 17.95
C CYS A 32 -15.42 -0.97 17.22
N ILE A 33 -15.92 -2.15 17.62
CA ILE A 33 -15.58 -3.42 16.98
C ILE A 33 -16.12 -3.49 15.55
N THR A 34 -17.37 -3.07 15.31
CA THR A 34 -17.98 -3.11 13.97
C THR A 34 -17.34 -2.11 13.02
N PHE A 35 -17.07 -0.87 13.46
CA PHE A 35 -16.34 0.11 12.66
C PHE A 35 -14.89 -0.31 12.40
N GLY A 36 -14.21 -0.89 13.38
CA GLY A 36 -12.86 -1.44 13.22
C GLY A 36 -12.80 -2.58 12.19
N LEU A 37 -13.79 -3.48 12.23
CA LEU A 37 -13.93 -4.56 11.26
C LEU A 37 -14.18 -4.02 9.85
N GLN A 38 -15.03 -3.00 9.71
CA GLN A 38 -15.31 -2.38 8.43
C GLN A 38 -14.06 -1.70 7.85
N HIS A 39 -13.30 -1.00 8.68
CA HIS A 39 -12.07 -0.34 8.26
C HIS A 39 -10.98 -1.36 7.86
N LEU A 40 -10.89 -2.47 8.59
CA LEU A 40 -10.03 -3.59 8.23
C LEU A 40 -10.45 -4.20 6.88
N LEU A 41 -11.72 -4.49 6.67
CA LEU A 41 -12.20 -5.10 5.42
C LEU A 41 -12.02 -4.19 4.20
N LEU A 42 -12.16 -2.87 4.37
CA LEU A 42 -11.90 -1.90 3.32
C LEU A 42 -10.41 -1.84 2.96
N SER A 43 -9.52 -1.88 3.96
CA SER A 43 -8.07 -1.81 3.75
C SER A 43 -7.46 -3.11 3.22
N VAL A 44 -8.04 -4.27 3.52
CA VAL A 44 -7.65 -5.59 2.98
C VAL A 44 -7.57 -5.56 1.45
N GLY A 45 -8.52 -4.88 0.78
CA GLY A 45 -8.52 -4.78 -0.68
C GLY A 45 -7.27 -4.10 -1.23
N GLY A 46 -6.78 -3.06 -0.56
CA GLY A 46 -5.56 -2.36 -0.98
C GLY A 46 -4.29 -3.13 -0.68
N ILE A 47 -4.22 -3.76 0.51
CA ILE A 47 -3.07 -4.54 0.96
C ILE A 47 -2.85 -5.77 0.07
N VAL A 48 -3.92 -6.45 -0.34
CA VAL A 48 -3.87 -7.64 -1.21
C VAL A 48 -3.74 -7.25 -2.68
N GLY A 49 -4.36 -6.15 -3.10
CA GLY A 49 -4.35 -5.69 -4.48
C GLY A 49 -2.95 -5.37 -5.00
N MET A 50 -2.15 -4.64 -4.22
CA MET A 50 -0.78 -4.26 -4.59
C MET A 50 0.14 -5.44 -4.99
N PRO A 51 0.38 -6.44 -4.12
CA PRO A 51 1.28 -7.54 -4.42
C PRO A 51 0.74 -8.44 -5.54
N LEU A 52 -0.58 -8.59 -5.69
CA LEU A 52 -1.17 -9.36 -6.79
C LEU A 52 -0.92 -8.70 -8.15
N LEU A 53 -1.03 -7.37 -8.23
CA LEU A 53 -0.72 -6.63 -9.45
C LEU A 53 0.77 -6.65 -9.78
N LEU A 54 1.62 -6.72 -8.76
CA LEU A 54 3.06 -6.74 -8.92
C LEU A 54 3.64 -8.14 -9.17
N ALA A 55 2.96 -9.21 -8.73
CA ALA A 55 3.36 -10.61 -8.92
C ALA A 55 3.74 -10.98 -10.37
N PRO A 56 2.95 -10.65 -11.42
CA PRO A 56 3.33 -10.97 -12.80
C PRO A 56 4.55 -10.16 -13.28
N LYS A 57 4.85 -9.01 -12.67
CA LYS A 57 6.02 -8.19 -13.01
C LYS A 57 7.28 -8.65 -12.25
N LEU A 58 7.12 -9.28 -11.09
CA LEU A 58 8.20 -9.86 -10.29
C LEU A 58 8.61 -11.27 -10.74
N CYS A 59 8.05 -11.77 -11.84
CA CYS A 59 8.30 -13.12 -12.36
C CYS A 59 7.83 -14.26 -11.43
N MET A 60 6.82 -13.99 -10.58
CA MET A 60 6.13 -15.06 -9.84
C MET A 60 5.23 -15.84 -10.80
N GLY A 61 5.62 -17.08 -11.11
CA GLY A 61 4.85 -18.01 -11.93
C GLY A 61 3.49 -18.36 -11.33
N ASN A 62 2.65 -19.06 -12.12
CA ASN A 62 1.36 -19.60 -11.68
C ASN A 62 1.47 -21.06 -11.19
N ASP A 63 2.68 -21.50 -10.87
CA ASP A 63 3.01 -22.78 -10.26
C ASP A 63 2.71 -22.78 -8.75
N ASP A 64 2.68 -23.96 -8.13
CA ASP A 64 2.41 -24.12 -6.70
C ASP A 64 3.38 -23.30 -5.82
N ILE A 65 4.63 -23.16 -6.26
CA ILE A 65 5.67 -22.42 -5.54
C ILE A 65 5.49 -20.91 -5.71
N GLY A 66 5.18 -20.44 -6.93
CA GLY A 66 4.81 -19.05 -7.19
C GLY A 66 3.58 -18.61 -6.38
N ASN A 67 2.56 -19.47 -6.28
CA ASN A 67 1.36 -19.20 -5.49
C ASN A 67 1.66 -19.13 -3.98
N GLN A 68 2.56 -19.98 -3.47
CA GLN A 68 3.06 -19.90 -2.09
C GLN A 68 3.80 -18.57 -1.84
N GLY A 69 4.64 -18.11 -2.77
CA GLY A 69 5.33 -16.82 -2.66
C GLY A 69 4.37 -15.63 -2.58
N ARG A 70 3.30 -15.63 -3.40
CA ARG A 70 2.25 -14.60 -3.36
C ARG A 70 1.55 -14.56 -2.00
N ALA A 71 1.18 -15.72 -1.46
CA ALA A 71 0.54 -15.82 -0.15
C ALA A 71 1.46 -15.34 0.99
N TYR A 72 2.76 -15.66 0.91
CA TYR A 72 3.76 -15.21 1.88
C TYR A 72 3.90 -13.68 1.90
N VAL A 73 3.99 -13.03 0.72
CA VAL A 73 4.08 -11.57 0.63
C VAL A 73 2.81 -10.89 1.12
N ILE A 74 1.62 -11.42 0.78
CA ILE A 74 0.35 -10.90 1.29
C ILE A 74 0.30 -10.99 2.81
N GLY A 75 0.66 -12.13 3.39
CA GLY A 75 0.66 -12.35 4.84
C GLY A 75 1.61 -11.40 5.58
N THR A 76 2.82 -11.21 5.05
CA THR A 76 3.79 -10.28 5.66
C THR A 76 3.32 -8.83 5.59
N LEU A 77 2.69 -8.39 4.49
CA LEU A 77 2.12 -7.05 4.37
C LEU A 77 1.01 -6.79 5.39
N PHE A 78 0.15 -7.78 5.66
CA PHE A 78 -0.87 -7.68 6.71
C PHE A 78 -0.26 -7.52 8.09
N VAL A 79 0.73 -8.35 8.43
CA VAL A 79 1.39 -8.32 9.74
C VAL A 79 2.12 -6.99 9.92
N VAL A 80 2.87 -6.55 8.92
CA VAL A 80 3.63 -5.29 8.97
C VAL A 80 2.69 -4.08 9.06
N SER A 81 1.59 -4.06 8.29
CA SER A 81 0.58 -2.98 8.36
C SER A 81 -0.09 -2.93 9.73
N GLY A 82 -0.43 -4.08 10.32
CA GLY A 82 -0.99 -4.17 11.67
C GLY A 82 -0.03 -3.65 12.74
N ILE A 83 1.24 -4.08 12.70
CA ILE A 83 2.27 -3.62 13.64
C ILE A 83 2.50 -2.10 13.48
N SER A 84 2.60 -1.60 12.25
CA SER A 84 2.77 -0.16 11.98
C SER A 84 1.61 0.65 12.54
N THR A 85 0.38 0.17 12.35
CA THR A 85 -0.82 0.84 12.87
C THR A 85 -0.81 0.89 14.40
N ILE A 86 -0.47 -0.21 15.07
CA ILE A 86 -0.36 -0.26 16.54
C ILE A 86 0.69 0.74 17.03
N ILE A 87 1.86 0.81 16.37
CA ILE A 87 2.93 1.75 16.72
C ILE A 87 2.45 3.20 16.51
N GLN A 88 1.80 3.49 15.38
CA GLN A 88 1.30 4.81 15.02
C GLN A 88 0.22 5.29 16.01
N THR A 89 -0.69 4.41 16.45
CA THR A 89 -1.74 4.74 17.42
C THR A 89 -1.21 4.84 18.85
N THR A 90 -0.14 4.12 19.20
CA THR A 90 0.41 4.08 20.57
C THR A 90 1.42 5.20 20.83
N PHE A 91 2.37 5.42 19.92
CA PHE A 91 3.48 6.37 20.09
C PHE A 91 3.42 7.57 19.14
N GLY A 92 2.59 7.53 18.09
CA GLY A 92 2.44 8.61 17.12
C GLY A 92 1.39 9.65 17.50
N ASN A 93 0.70 10.20 16.51
CA ASN A 93 -0.29 11.28 16.66
C ASN A 93 -1.59 10.89 17.40
N ARG A 94 -1.69 9.67 17.96
CA ARG A 94 -2.91 9.11 18.59
C ARG A 94 -4.18 9.21 17.72
N LEU A 95 -4.04 9.40 16.41
CA LEU A 95 -5.14 9.33 15.47
C LEU A 95 -5.22 7.89 14.94
N PRO A 96 -6.41 7.26 14.96
CA PRO A 96 -6.62 5.94 14.38
C PRO A 96 -6.62 6.03 12.84
N ILE A 97 -5.42 5.99 12.25
CA ILE A 97 -5.21 5.95 10.80
C ILE A 97 -4.59 4.59 10.48
N LEU A 98 -5.28 3.78 9.67
CA LEU A 98 -4.75 2.52 9.20
C LEU A 98 -3.67 2.78 8.15
N GLN A 99 -2.44 2.48 8.51
CA GLN A 99 -1.27 2.69 7.67
C GLN A 99 -1.06 1.43 6.82
N GLY A 100 -1.42 1.53 5.54
CA GLY A 100 -1.34 0.44 4.58
C GLY A 100 -0.17 0.58 3.59
N SER A 101 -0.15 -0.31 2.60
CA SER A 101 0.73 -0.22 1.44
C SER A 101 0.44 1.06 0.64
N SER A 102 1.44 1.92 0.46
CA SER A 102 1.29 3.16 -0.31
C SER A 102 1.33 2.89 -1.81
N PHE A 103 0.21 3.16 -2.48
CA PHE A 103 0.09 3.11 -3.93
C PHE A 103 0.99 4.13 -4.65
N ALA A 104 1.48 5.16 -3.95
CA ALA A 104 2.37 6.15 -4.54
C ALA A 104 3.70 5.56 -5.03
N PHE A 105 4.18 4.50 -4.37
CA PHE A 105 5.39 3.80 -4.80
C PHE A 105 5.13 2.79 -5.91
N PHE A 106 3.88 2.50 -6.26
CA PHE A 106 3.58 1.48 -7.27
C PHE A 106 4.03 1.88 -8.67
N ALA A 107 3.70 3.09 -9.10
CA ALA A 107 4.10 3.63 -10.40
C ALA A 107 5.63 3.60 -10.62
N PRO A 108 6.49 4.06 -9.68
CA PRO A 108 7.93 3.98 -9.86
C PRO A 108 8.46 2.54 -9.85
N ILE A 109 7.86 1.62 -9.09
CA ILE A 109 8.23 0.20 -9.14
C ILE A 109 7.91 -0.39 -10.52
N LEU A 110 6.69 -0.17 -11.02
CA LEU A 110 6.30 -0.66 -12.35
C LEU A 110 7.20 -0.11 -13.45
N SER A 111 7.55 1.17 -13.37
CA SER A 111 8.50 1.79 -14.30
C SER A 111 9.87 1.11 -14.21
N SER A 112 10.40 0.89 -13.00
CA SER A 112 11.69 0.22 -12.79
C SER A 112 11.72 -1.22 -13.35
N LEU A 113 10.63 -1.95 -13.20
CA LEU A 113 10.48 -3.32 -13.70
C LEU A 113 10.16 -3.37 -15.21
N ALA A 114 9.71 -2.25 -15.80
CA ALA A 114 9.46 -2.15 -17.23
C ALA A 114 10.75 -1.89 -18.05
N LEU A 115 11.89 -1.62 -17.41
CA LEU A 115 13.16 -1.48 -18.13
C LEU A 115 13.52 -2.78 -18.87
N PRO A 116 14.13 -2.69 -20.08
CA PRO A 116 14.44 -3.86 -20.90
C PRO A 116 15.40 -4.86 -20.24
N HIS A 117 16.25 -4.39 -19.32
CA HIS A 117 17.12 -5.25 -18.49
C HIS A 117 16.37 -5.96 -17.35
N ASN A 118 15.22 -5.44 -16.93
CA ASN A 118 14.45 -5.93 -15.78
C ASN A 118 13.20 -6.71 -16.17
N LYS A 119 12.95 -6.85 -17.48
CA LYS A 119 11.85 -7.67 -18.00
C LYS A 119 12.09 -9.13 -17.65
N CYS A 120 11.05 -9.81 -17.18
CA CYS A 120 11.12 -11.24 -16.93
C CYS A 120 11.51 -11.98 -18.23
N PRO A 121 12.52 -12.86 -18.19
CA PRO A 121 12.80 -13.75 -19.31
C PRO A 121 11.64 -14.73 -19.51
N ASP A 122 11.52 -15.27 -20.72
CA ASP A 122 10.48 -16.25 -21.02
C ASP A 122 10.70 -17.53 -20.18
N PRO A 123 9.65 -18.06 -19.53
CA PRO A 123 9.77 -19.26 -18.69
C PRO A 123 10.07 -20.48 -19.56
N LEU A 124 10.99 -21.33 -19.11
CA LEU A 124 11.25 -22.63 -19.74
C LEU A 124 10.03 -23.55 -19.59
N PRO A 125 9.80 -24.48 -20.55
CA PRO A 125 8.68 -25.40 -20.48
C PRO A 125 8.73 -26.25 -19.19
N PRO A 126 7.57 -26.47 -18.54
CA PRO A 126 7.51 -27.23 -17.30
C PRO A 126 8.04 -28.65 -17.50
N GLY A 127 8.91 -29.10 -16.60
CA GLY A 127 9.62 -30.38 -16.71
C GLY A 127 10.97 -30.31 -17.45
N SER A 128 11.41 -29.13 -17.90
CA SER A 128 12.81 -28.93 -18.27
C SER A 128 13.71 -29.27 -17.08
N PHE A 129 14.75 -30.09 -17.30
CA PHE A 129 15.68 -30.54 -16.25
C PHE A 129 15.08 -31.43 -15.15
N ASN A 130 13.92 -32.07 -15.35
CA ASN A 130 13.21 -32.88 -14.33
C ASN A 130 12.89 -32.10 -13.04
N SER A 131 12.75 -30.77 -13.14
CA SER A 131 12.40 -29.91 -12.00
C SER A 131 10.89 -29.64 -11.96
N THR A 132 10.33 -29.57 -10.75
CA THR A 132 8.94 -29.16 -10.49
C THR A 132 8.76 -27.64 -10.42
N THR A 133 9.85 -26.88 -10.52
CA THR A 133 9.90 -25.42 -10.43
C THR A 133 9.82 -24.78 -11.82
N THR A 134 9.24 -23.58 -11.92
CA THR A 134 9.38 -22.76 -13.14
C THR A 134 10.80 -22.22 -13.21
N LEU A 135 11.53 -22.61 -14.24
CA LEU A 135 12.90 -22.17 -14.50
C LEU A 135 12.92 -21.03 -15.49
N TYR A 136 13.85 -20.09 -15.29
CA TYR A 136 14.04 -18.93 -16.12
C TYR A 136 15.46 -18.90 -16.67
N ASN A 137 15.61 -18.47 -17.92
CA ASN A 137 16.92 -18.24 -18.52
C ASN A 137 17.36 -16.80 -18.22
N ASP A 138 18.37 -16.64 -17.37
CA ASP A 138 18.91 -15.32 -17.06
C ASP A 138 19.59 -14.68 -18.29
N THR A 139 19.78 -13.37 -18.24
CA THR A 139 20.55 -12.60 -19.23
C THR A 139 21.97 -13.11 -19.47
N ASP A 140 22.56 -13.81 -18.50
CA ASP A 140 23.89 -14.45 -18.59
C ASP A 140 23.85 -15.87 -19.21
N GLY A 141 22.66 -16.42 -19.49
CA GLY A 141 22.48 -17.80 -19.95
C GLY A 141 22.44 -18.84 -18.82
N SER A 142 22.48 -18.39 -17.56
CA SER A 142 22.34 -19.23 -16.38
C SER A 142 20.87 -19.58 -16.13
N ILE A 143 20.61 -20.79 -15.63
CA ILE A 143 19.27 -21.23 -15.27
C ILE A 143 19.02 -20.88 -13.80
N VAL A 144 17.99 -20.08 -13.57
CA VAL A 144 17.63 -19.57 -12.23
C VAL A 144 16.21 -20.03 -11.89
N ASP A 145 16.01 -20.44 -10.64
CA ASP A 145 14.70 -20.77 -10.12
C ASP A 145 13.83 -19.50 -10.04
N GLY A 146 12.55 -19.63 -10.40
CA GLY A 146 11.58 -18.54 -10.29
C GLY A 146 11.51 -17.95 -8.88
N GLU A 147 11.76 -18.77 -7.85
CA GLU A 147 11.76 -18.33 -6.45
C GLU A 147 12.86 -17.30 -6.15
N GLU A 148 14.09 -17.64 -6.54
CA GLU A 148 15.25 -16.76 -6.35
C GLU A 148 15.11 -15.46 -7.15
N LEU A 149 14.54 -15.55 -8.35
CA LEU A 149 14.33 -14.39 -9.22
C LEU A 149 13.38 -13.38 -8.58
N TRP A 150 12.20 -13.81 -8.11
CA TRP A 150 11.25 -12.87 -7.49
C TRP A 150 11.78 -12.33 -6.17
N MET A 151 12.44 -13.15 -5.35
CA MET A 151 13.06 -12.70 -4.10
C MET A 151 14.14 -11.65 -4.34
N ARG A 152 14.98 -11.83 -5.38
CA ARG A 152 15.98 -10.85 -5.79
C ARG A 152 15.35 -9.51 -6.16
N ARG A 153 14.27 -9.52 -6.95
CA ARG A 153 13.56 -8.30 -7.37
C ARG A 153 12.86 -7.59 -6.22
N VAL A 154 12.26 -8.35 -5.30
CA VAL A 154 11.66 -7.80 -4.08
C VAL A 154 12.73 -7.14 -3.21
N ARG A 155 13.90 -7.79 -3.03
CA ARG A 155 15.02 -7.24 -2.26
C ARG A 155 15.59 -5.96 -2.87
N GLU A 156 15.76 -5.93 -4.19
CA GLU A 156 16.21 -4.75 -4.93
C GLU A 156 15.23 -3.58 -4.73
N THR A 157 13.93 -3.86 -4.87
CA THR A 157 12.86 -2.87 -4.71
C THR A 157 12.77 -2.34 -3.27
N GLN A 158 12.79 -3.22 -2.27
CA GLN A 158 12.74 -2.83 -0.86
C GLN A 158 13.98 -2.05 -0.44
N GLY A 159 15.15 -2.37 -0.99
CA GLY A 159 16.38 -1.59 -0.78
C GLY A 159 16.22 -0.15 -1.26
N SER A 160 15.63 0.06 -2.44
CA SER A 160 15.37 1.41 -2.96
C SER A 160 14.39 2.20 -2.08
N MET A 161 13.33 1.55 -1.59
CA MET A 161 12.34 2.16 -0.68
C MET A 161 12.95 2.53 0.67
N ALA A 162 13.85 1.70 1.21
CA ALA A 162 14.53 1.99 2.45
C ALA A 162 15.41 3.25 2.34
N VAL A 163 16.13 3.41 1.22
CA VAL A 163 16.92 4.62 0.95
C VAL A 163 16.02 5.84 0.78
N ALA A 164 14.89 5.70 0.06
CA ALA A 164 13.91 6.77 -0.10
C ALA A 164 13.33 7.21 1.26
N ALA A 165 12.98 6.26 2.14
CA ALA A 165 12.46 6.55 3.47
C ALA A 165 13.47 7.31 4.34
N LEU A 166 14.76 6.93 4.29
CA LEU A 166 15.82 7.67 4.99
C LEU A 166 15.94 9.11 4.48
N PHE A 167 15.85 9.30 3.17
CA PHE A 167 15.87 10.62 2.56
C PHE A 167 14.66 11.47 2.97
N GLU A 168 13.46 10.90 2.98
CA GLU A 168 12.24 11.55 3.44
C GLU A 168 12.33 11.98 4.92
N VAL A 169 12.91 11.14 5.78
CA VAL A 169 13.14 11.49 7.21
C VAL A 169 14.10 12.67 7.34
N ILE A 170 15.18 12.72 6.54
CA ILE A 170 16.12 13.85 6.52
C ILE A 170 15.42 15.14 6.06
N LEU A 171 14.59 15.05 5.01
CA LEU A 171 13.80 16.18 4.52
C LEU A 171 12.74 16.66 5.54
N GLY A 172 12.14 15.72 6.27
CA GLY A 172 11.22 16.00 7.37
C GLY A 172 11.91 16.75 8.51
N MET A 173 13.09 16.30 8.95
CA MET A 173 13.86 16.95 10.02
C MET A 173 14.39 18.34 9.63
N THR A 174 14.72 18.56 8.35
CA THR A 174 15.18 19.87 7.87
C THR A 174 14.06 20.90 7.72
N GLY A 175 12.79 20.53 7.92
CA GLY A 175 11.64 21.45 7.85
C GLY A 175 11.32 21.94 6.44
N THR A 176 12.02 21.42 5.42
CA THR A 176 11.85 21.79 4.01
C THR A 176 10.43 21.48 3.50
N VAL A 177 9.76 20.50 4.13
CA VAL A 177 8.36 20.15 3.85
C VAL A 177 7.42 21.35 4.04
N GLY A 178 7.68 22.22 5.02
CA GLY A 178 6.87 23.42 5.24
C GLY A 178 7.02 24.47 4.13
N LEU A 179 8.20 24.57 3.52
CA LEU A 179 8.43 25.43 2.34
C LEU A 179 7.78 24.82 1.09
N MET A 180 7.86 23.50 0.92
CA MET A 180 7.26 22.76 -0.19
C MET A 180 5.73 22.80 -0.16
N MET A 181 5.11 22.79 1.03
CA MET A 181 3.65 22.94 1.18
C MET A 181 3.10 24.28 0.65
N ARG A 182 3.96 25.29 0.43
CA ARG A 182 3.57 26.53 -0.25
C ARG A 182 3.41 26.36 -1.77
N LEU A 183 4.04 25.34 -2.36
CA LEU A 183 4.01 25.05 -3.79
C LEU A 183 2.99 23.97 -4.16
N ILE A 184 2.74 23.03 -3.24
CA ILE A 184 1.80 21.93 -3.45
C ILE A 184 0.38 22.41 -3.12
N GLY A 185 -0.28 23.00 -4.11
CA GLY A 185 -1.70 23.33 -4.02
C GLY A 185 -2.61 22.10 -4.26
N PRO A 186 -3.88 22.15 -3.85
CA PRO A 186 -4.87 21.11 -4.17
C PRO A 186 -5.01 20.85 -5.67
N VAL A 187 -4.67 21.84 -6.51
CA VAL A 187 -4.67 21.77 -7.98
C VAL A 187 -3.66 20.77 -8.54
N THR A 188 -2.56 20.47 -7.85
CA THR A 188 -1.57 19.47 -8.29
C THR A 188 -1.74 18.12 -7.60
N ILE A 189 -2.27 18.10 -6.38
CA ILE A 189 -2.53 16.86 -5.63
C ILE A 189 -3.66 16.06 -6.29
N ALA A 190 -4.79 16.71 -6.60
CA ALA A 190 -5.95 16.05 -7.18
C ALA A 190 -5.64 15.27 -8.48
N PRO A 191 -4.96 15.85 -9.49
CA PRO A 191 -4.62 15.10 -10.70
C PRO A 191 -3.61 13.97 -10.43
N THR A 192 -2.68 14.16 -9.49
CA THR A 192 -1.69 13.11 -9.16
C THR A 192 -2.38 11.88 -8.55
N ILE A 193 -3.29 12.10 -7.58
CA ILE A 193 -4.07 11.01 -6.98
C ILE A 193 -4.98 10.35 -8.02
N ALA A 194 -5.58 11.14 -8.91
CA ALA A 194 -6.41 10.61 -9.99
C ALA A 194 -5.61 9.73 -10.97
N LEU A 195 -4.39 10.12 -11.34
CA LEU A 195 -3.51 9.29 -12.18
C LEU A 195 -3.14 7.97 -11.49
N ILE A 196 -2.77 8.01 -10.21
CA ILE A 196 -2.47 6.80 -9.44
C ILE A 196 -3.69 5.86 -9.39
N GLY A 197 -4.88 6.43 -9.21
CA GLY A 197 -6.14 5.66 -9.24
C GLY A 197 -6.43 5.04 -10.62
N LEU A 198 -6.13 5.77 -11.70
CA LEU A 198 -6.34 5.30 -13.08
C LEU A 198 -5.45 4.09 -13.42
N ASP A 199 -4.18 4.12 -12.98
CA ASP A 199 -3.25 3.00 -13.19
C ASP A 199 -3.73 1.70 -12.52
N LEU A 200 -4.42 1.82 -11.38
CA LEU A 200 -4.97 0.69 -10.64
C LEU A 200 -6.28 0.16 -11.25
N PHE A 201 -7.13 1.06 -11.77
CA PHE A 201 -8.42 0.69 -12.35
C PHE A 201 -8.27 -0.23 -13.56
N ALA A 202 -7.19 -0.10 -14.34
CA ALA A 202 -6.94 -0.93 -15.51
C ALA A 202 -6.85 -2.44 -15.19
N SER A 203 -6.59 -2.81 -13.94
CA SER A 203 -6.32 -4.20 -13.54
C SER A 203 -7.26 -4.71 -12.43
N ALA A 204 -8.00 -3.82 -11.77
CA ALA A 204 -9.01 -4.15 -10.77
C ALA A 204 -10.22 -4.98 -11.25
N PRO A 205 -10.83 -4.77 -12.46
CA PRO A 205 -12.09 -5.42 -12.80
C PRO A 205 -11.98 -6.95 -12.95
N PHE A 206 -10.80 -7.46 -13.32
CA PHE A 206 -10.58 -8.89 -13.52
C PHE A 206 -10.53 -9.68 -12.19
N HIS A 207 -10.08 -9.05 -11.09
CA HIS A 207 -9.98 -9.69 -9.77
C HIS A 207 -11.18 -9.38 -8.87
N ALA A 208 -11.89 -8.27 -9.10
CA ALA A 208 -13.04 -7.84 -8.32
C ALA A 208 -14.27 -8.75 -8.48
N SER A 209 -14.48 -9.36 -9.66
CA SER A 209 -15.61 -10.27 -9.90
C SER A 209 -15.54 -11.56 -9.07
N THR A 210 -14.36 -11.96 -8.64
CA THR A 210 -14.15 -13.19 -7.86
C THR A 210 -14.54 -13.02 -6.38
N ASN A 211 -14.54 -11.79 -5.85
CA ASN A 211 -14.73 -11.50 -4.42
C ASN A 211 -15.94 -10.58 -4.14
N TRP A 212 -17.02 -10.72 -4.91
CA TRP A 212 -18.29 -10.00 -4.72
C TRP A 212 -18.87 -10.07 -3.30
N ALA A 213 -18.56 -11.13 -2.54
CA ALA A 213 -18.98 -11.32 -1.16
C ALA A 213 -18.45 -10.24 -0.20
N THR A 214 -17.22 -9.72 -0.39
CA THR A 214 -16.66 -8.68 0.47
C THR A 214 -17.34 -7.33 0.25
N ALA A 215 -17.74 -7.03 -1.00
CA ALA A 215 -18.48 -5.82 -1.35
C ALA A 215 -19.93 -5.84 -0.81
N ILE A 216 -20.59 -7.01 -0.85
CA ILE A 216 -21.93 -7.17 -0.27
C ILE A 216 -21.87 -7.05 1.25
N PHE A 217 -20.84 -7.64 1.89
CA PHE A 217 -20.65 -7.54 3.32
C PHE A 217 -20.43 -6.09 3.78
N THR A 218 -19.56 -5.33 3.12
CA THR A 218 -19.32 -3.91 3.47
C THR A 218 -20.55 -3.04 3.21
N SER A 219 -21.28 -3.28 2.13
CA SER A 219 -22.53 -2.57 1.83
C SER A 219 -23.59 -2.83 2.91
N THR A 220 -23.73 -4.08 3.37
CA THR A 220 -24.70 -4.45 4.40
C THR A 220 -24.32 -3.86 5.77
N ALA A 221 -23.02 -3.86 6.12
CA ALA A 221 -22.53 -3.27 7.36
C ALA A 221 -22.68 -1.74 7.39
N LEU A 222 -22.54 -1.08 6.24
CA LEU A 222 -22.83 0.35 6.09
C LEU A 222 -24.32 0.64 6.30
N ILE A 223 -25.21 -0.16 5.72
CA ILE A 223 -26.66 0.00 5.86
C ILE A 223 -27.12 -0.27 7.30
N VAL A 224 -26.48 -1.20 8.02
CA VAL A 224 -26.77 -1.50 9.43
C VAL A 224 -26.25 -0.43 10.40
N SER A 225 -25.20 0.30 10.03
CA SER A 225 -24.60 1.36 10.87
C SER A 225 -25.09 2.78 10.56
N SER A 226 -25.85 2.96 9.47
CA SER A 226 -26.53 4.21 9.08
C SER A 226 -27.90 4.32 9.74
#